data_AF-X1PQR9-F1
#
_entry.id   AF-X1PQR9-F1
#
_cell.length_a   1.000
_cell.length_b   1.000
_cell.length_c   1.000
_cell.angle_alpha   90.00
_cell.angle_beta   90.00
_cell.angle_gamma   90.00
#
_symmetry.space_group_name_H-M   'P 1'
#
loop_
_entity.id
_entity.type
_entity.pdbx_description
1 polymer ?
#
loop_
_entity_poly.entity_id
_entity_poly.type
_entity_poly.pdbx_seq_one_letter_code
_entity_poly.pdbx_strand_id
1 'polypeptide(L)' 'MRKVTKLSAFILLIIGTTGLLINEFVFDWGRVATLSFAAINIVGLIILAFMVWGIEEKQ' A
#
# COMPACT_ATOMS: atom_id res chain seq x y z
N MET A 1 -10.38 -5.46 -15.68
CA MET A 1 -10.09 -5.96 -14.32
C MET A 1 -8.64 -5.70 -13.91
N ARG A 2 -7.65 -6.34 -14.53
CA ARG A 2 -6.25 -6.30 -14.07
C ARG A 2 -5.59 -4.92 -13.91
N LYS A 3 -5.81 -4.02 -14.88
CA LYS A 3 -5.32 -2.62 -14.80
C LYS A 3 -5.94 -1.86 -13.61
N VAL A 4 -7.23 -2.10 -13.34
CA VAL A 4 -7.96 -1.49 -12.22
C VAL A 4 -7.38 -1.98 -10.90
N THR A 5 -7.14 -3.28 -10.77
CA THR A 5 -6.53 -3.87 -9.58
C THR A 5 -5.09 -3.38 -9.37
N LYS A 6 -4.31 -3.17 -10.45
CA LYS A 6 -2.94 -2.62 -10.36
C LYS A 6 -2.98 -1.19 -9.85
N LEU A 7 -3.89 -0.40 -10.41
CA LEU A 7 -4.10 1.00 -10.05
C LEU A 7 -4.57 1.12 -8.59
N SER A 8 -5.51 0.29 -8.15
CA SER A 8 -5.98 0.30 -6.76
C SER A 8 -4.89 -0.07 -5.77
N ALA A 9 -4.03 -1.04 -6.10
CA ALA A 9 -2.89 -1.39 -5.26
C ALA A 9 -1.88 -0.25 -5.16
N PHE A 10 -1.62 0.46 -6.27
CA PHE A 10 -0.77 1.65 -6.28
C PHE A 10 -1.35 2.80 -5.45
N ILE A 11 -2.66 3.02 -5.55
CA ILE A 11 -3.38 4.02 -4.75
C ILE A 11 -3.29 3.67 -3.25
N LEU A 12 -3.45 2.39 -2.88
CA LEU A 12 -3.28 1.94 -1.50
C LEU A 12 -1.88 2.27 -0.95
N LEU A 13 -0.83 2.08 -1.77
CA LEU A 13 0.53 2.44 -1.38
C LEU A 13 0.70 3.93 -1.19
N ILE A 14 0.20 4.75 -2.12
CA ILE A 14 0.29 6.21 -2.01
C ILE A 14 -0.41 6.68 -0.73
N ILE A 15 -1.62 6.18 -0.44
CA ILE A 15 -2.36 6.54 0.76
C ILE A 15 -1.62 6.07 2.01
N GLY A 16 -1.14 4.83 2.05
CA GLY A 16 -0.39 4.30 3.19
C GLY A 16 0.89 5.08 3.47
N THR A 17 1.69 5.38 2.44
CA THR A 17 2.94 6.13 2.59
C THR A 17 2.67 7.58 2.98
N THR A 18 1.71 8.24 2.32
CA THR A 18 1.38 9.64 2.63
C THR A 18 0.78 9.76 4.03
N GLY A 19 -0.06 8.81 4.42
CA GLY A 19 -0.61 8.73 5.78
C GLY A 19 0.47 8.52 6.84
N LEU A 20 1.46 7.65 6.60
CA LEU A 20 2.62 7.50 7.50
C LEU A 20 3.39 8.80 7.66
N LEU A 21 3.70 9.48 6.56
CA LEU A 21 4.43 10.75 6.58
C LEU A 21 3.63 11.83 7.30
N ILE A 22 2.35 11.99 6.97
CA ILE A 22 1.49 12.99 7.60
C ILE A 22 1.31 12.69 9.10
N ASN A 23 1.16 11.41 9.47
CA ASN A 23 1.03 11.02 10.86
C ASN A 23 2.27 11.36 11.67
N GLU A 24 3.47 11.05 11.16
CA GLU A 24 4.72 11.27 11.89
C GLU A 24 5.16 12.75 11.88
N PHE A 25 4.96 13.48 10.78
CA PHE A 25 5.49 14.84 10.61
C PHE A 25 4.51 15.97 10.95
N VAL A 26 3.20 15.71 10.96
CA VAL A 26 2.19 16.78 11.12
C VAL A 26 1.28 16.55 12.32
N PHE A 27 0.76 15.33 12.47
CA PHE A 27 -0.37 15.09 13.36
C PHE A 27 -0.04 14.35 14.65
N ASP A 28 1.02 13.55 14.68
CA ASP A 28 1.47 12.71 15.80
C ASP A 28 0.30 11.95 16.47
N TRP A 29 -0.58 11.31 15.67
CA TRP A 29 -1.69 10.50 16.22
C TRP A 29 -1.21 9.22 16.93
N GLY A 30 0.10 9.08 17.09
CA GLY A 30 0.75 8.00 17.80
C GLY A 30 0.78 6.70 17.02
N ARG A 31 1.21 5.66 17.75
CA ARG A 31 1.61 4.36 17.20
C ARG A 31 0.50 3.61 16.47
N VAL A 32 -0.76 3.80 16.88
CA VAL A 32 -1.92 3.08 16.30
C VAL A 32 -2.18 3.54 14.86
N ALA A 33 -2.09 4.84 14.59
CA ALA A 33 -2.22 5.37 13.24
C ALA A 33 -1.06 4.91 12.34
N THR A 34 0.18 4.94 12.84
CA THR A 34 1.37 4.42 12.14
C THR A 34 1.20 2.94 11.77
N LEU A 35 0.75 2.10 12.70
CA LEU A 35 0.48 0.68 12.45
C LEU A 35 -0.60 0.48 11.39
N SER A 36 -1.66 1.28 11.42
CA SER A 36 -2.78 1.17 10.46
C SER A 36 -2.33 1.53 9.04
N PHE A 37 -1.60 2.64 8.88
CA PHE A 37 -1.08 3.03 7.57
C PHE A 37 0.01 2.09 7.04
N ALA A 38 0.88 1.57 7.93
CA ALA A 38 1.85 0.54 7.58
C ALA A 38 1.17 -0.74 7.09
N ALA A 39 0.09 -1.19 7.76
CA ALA A 39 -0.68 -2.36 7.34
C ALA A 39 -1.30 -2.16 5.94
N ILE A 40 -1.88 -0.99 5.67
CA ILE A 40 -2.42 -0.64 4.34
C ILE A 40 -1.32 -0.69 3.28
N ASN A 41 -0.11 -0.20 3.61
CA ASN A 41 1.04 -0.23 2.72
C ASN A 41 1.49 -1.66 2.40
N ILE A 42 1.58 -2.53 3.41
CA ILE A 42 1.92 -3.95 3.22
C ILE A 42 0.88 -4.64 2.33
N VAL A 43 -0.42 -4.42 2.57
CA VAL A 43 -1.48 -5.01 1.74
C VAL A 43 -1.37 -4.55 0.29
N GLY A 44 -1.14 -3.25 0.05
CA GLY A 44 -0.90 -2.72 -1.30
C GLY A 44 0.30 -3.36 -1.99
N LEU A 45 1.40 -3.58 -1.25
CA LEU A 45 2.62 -4.21 -1.75
C LEU A 45 2.39 -5.68 -2.10
N ILE A 46 1.68 -6.42 -1.23
CA ILE A 46 1.35 -7.84 -1.47
C ILE A 46 0.51 -7.99 -2.74
N ILE A 47 -0.52 -7.15 -2.91
CA ILE A 47 -1.36 -7.19 -4.11
C ILE A 47 -0.54 -6.87 -5.36
N LEU A 48 0.37 -5.90 -5.30
CA LEU A 48 1.28 -5.60 -6.40
C LEU A 48 2.26 -6.75 -6.69
N ALA A 49 2.85 -7.36 -5.65
CA ALA A 49 3.78 -8.46 -5.78
C ALA A 49 3.10 -9.68 -6.43
N PHE A 50 1.93 -10.09 -5.96
CA PHE A 50 1.17 -11.18 -6.61
C PHE A 50 0.78 -10.83 -8.04
N MET A 51 0.48 -9.57 -8.32
CA MET A 51 0.14 -9.18 -9.67
C MET A 51 1.34 -9.15 -10.59
N VAL A 52 2.52 -8.75 -10.11
CA VAL A 52 3.74 -8.68 -10.93
C VAL A 52 4.39 -10.06 -11.05
N TRP A 53 4.65 -10.76 -9.95
CA TRP A 53 5.27 -12.08 -9.97
C TRP A 53 4.33 -13.21 -10.41
N GLY A 54 3.04 -13.14 -10.06
CA GLY A 54 2.05 -14.08 -10.59
C GLY A 54 1.79 -13.91 -12.11
N ILE A 55 2.38 -12.89 -12.75
CA ILE A 55 2.49 -12.81 -14.23
C ILE A 55 3.64 -13.64 -14.75
N GLU A 56 4.79 -13.61 -14.08
CA GLU A 56 6.02 -14.25 -14.56
C GLU A 56 5.91 -15.78 -14.60
N GLU A 57 5.16 -16.39 -13.70
CA GLU A 57 4.96 -17.85 -13.69
C GLU A 57 4.02 -18.36 -14.80
N LYS A 58 3.42 -17.46 -15.59
CA LYS A 58 2.48 -17.80 -16.68
C LYS A 58 2.92 -17.29 -18.06
N GLN A 59 4.20 -16.94 -18.22
CA GLN A 59 4.84 -16.66 -19.51
C GLN A 59 5.56 -17.89 -20.04
#